data_AF-A0A8S4SNT0-F1
#
_entry.id   AF-A0A8S4SNT0-F1
#
_cell.length_a   1.000
_cell.length_b   1.000
_cell.length_c   1.000
_cell.angle_alpha   90.00
_cell.angle_beta   90.00
_cell.angle_gamma   90.00
#
_symmetry.space_group_name_H-M   'P 1'
#
loop_
_entity.id
_entity.type
_entity.pdbx_description
1 polymer ?
#
loop_
_entity_poly.entity_id
_entity_poly.type
_entity_poly.pdbx_seq_one_letter_code
_entity_poly.pdbx_strand_id
1 'polypeptide(L)'
;MTAASPNQSIRCHIEKINFFVPKKSVFDIKFEATPDDNTKERLVELFMNLTELDKLPSERCLEANDWHMKHALEYFIKLLKLGNLQSLMN
;
A
#
# COMPACT_ATOMS: atom_id res chain seq x y z
N MET A 1 -17.58 46.31 -7.73
CA MET A 1 -17.69 45.41 -6.58
C MET A 1 -17.12 44.06 -6.99
N THR A 2 -16.21 43.57 -6.17
CA THR A 2 -15.14 42.62 -6.48
C THR A 2 -15.65 41.18 -6.64
N ALA A 3 -15.02 40.47 -7.56
CA ALA A 3 -15.23 39.05 -7.89
C ALA A 3 -14.83 38.10 -6.75
N ALA A 4 -15.45 36.91 -6.71
CA ALA A 4 -14.78 35.61 -6.56
C ALA A 4 -15.79 34.44 -6.63
N SER A 5 -15.72 33.67 -7.72
CA SER A 5 -15.79 32.21 -7.64
C SER A 5 -14.34 31.72 -7.69
N PRO A 6 -13.98 30.61 -7.04
CA PRO A 6 -13.69 29.47 -7.90
C PRO A 6 -14.07 28.10 -7.31
N ASN A 7 -14.67 27.32 -8.19
CA ASN A 7 -14.82 25.87 -8.17
C ASN A 7 -13.45 25.20 -7.97
N GLN A 8 -13.21 24.57 -6.80
CA GLN A 8 -11.98 23.80 -6.56
C GLN A 8 -12.15 22.38 -7.09
N SER A 9 -11.75 22.20 -8.35
CA SER A 9 -11.37 20.91 -8.93
C SER A 9 -10.27 20.30 -8.07
N ILE A 10 -10.57 19.19 -7.37
CA ILE A 10 -9.58 18.38 -6.65
C ILE A 10 -8.67 17.72 -7.71
N ARG A 11 -7.63 18.45 -8.12
CA ARG A 11 -6.50 17.90 -8.87
C ARG A 11 -5.64 17.14 -7.87
N CYS A 12 -5.79 15.82 -7.82
CA CYS A 12 -4.80 14.98 -7.16
C CYS A 12 -3.50 15.07 -7.97
N HIS A 13 -2.55 15.88 -7.51
CA HIS A 13 -1.17 15.84 -7.98
C HIS A 13 -0.57 14.52 -7.48
N ILE A 14 -0.50 13.51 -8.35
CA ILE A 14 0.39 12.38 -8.13
C ILE A 14 1.79 12.90 -8.47
N GLU A 15 2.40 13.63 -7.54
CA GLU A 15 3.83 13.93 -7.60
C GLU A 15 4.57 12.60 -7.51
N LYS A 16 5.55 12.44 -8.39
CA LYS A 16 6.40 11.27 -8.56
C LYS A 16 6.82 10.67 -7.21
N ILE A 17 6.16 9.58 -6.81
CA ILE A 17 6.67 8.71 -5.77
C ILE A 17 8.02 8.20 -6.30
N ASN A 18 9.12 8.72 -5.77
CA ASN A 18 10.43 8.12 -5.92
C ASN A 18 10.35 6.76 -5.24
N PHE A 19 9.90 5.75 -5.98
CA PHE A 19 9.88 4.36 -5.56
C PHE A 19 11.34 3.98 -5.33
N PHE A 20 11.79 4.10 -4.08
CA PHE A 20 13.03 3.50 -3.64
C PHE A 20 12.80 2.00 -3.75
N VAL A 21 13.08 1.41 -4.92
CA VAL A 21 13.06 -0.04 -5.11
C VAL A 21 14.14 -0.55 -4.18
N PRO A 22 13.79 -1.19 -3.05
CA PRO A 22 14.81 -1.71 -2.17
C PRO A 22 15.53 -2.81 -2.95
N LYS A 23 16.87 -2.87 -2.84
CA LYS A 23 17.68 -3.90 -3.49
C LYS A 23 16.99 -5.26 -3.35
N LYS A 24 16.81 -5.92 -4.50
CA LYS A 24 15.96 -7.06 -4.87
C LYS A 24 15.84 -8.25 -3.90
N SER A 25 16.55 -8.27 -2.77
CA SER A 25 16.64 -9.43 -1.85
C SER A 25 15.95 -9.26 -0.49
N VAL A 26 15.54 -8.05 -0.08
CA VAL A 26 15.01 -7.84 1.29
C VAL A 26 13.51 -8.15 1.39
N PHE A 27 12.78 -8.12 0.27
CA PHE A 27 11.31 -8.24 0.24
C PHE A 27 10.81 -9.61 -0.22
N ASP A 28 11.72 -10.50 -0.63
CA ASP A 28 11.42 -11.87 -1.03
C ASP A 28 11.47 -12.80 0.20
N ILE A 29 10.87 -12.35 1.30
CA ILE A 29 10.72 -13.14 2.52
C ILE A 29 9.44 -13.95 2.35
N LYS A 30 9.62 -15.25 2.12
CA LYS A 30 8.54 -16.23 2.18
C LYS A 30 8.65 -16.97 3.50
N PHE A 31 7.57 -16.99 4.26
CA PHE A 31 7.48 -17.79 5.47
C PHE A 31 7.03 -19.21 5.09
N GLU A 32 7.70 -20.23 5.62
CA GLU A 32 7.30 -21.64 5.40
C GLU A 32 6.02 -22.02 6.16
N ALA A 33 5.67 -21.23 7.18
CA ALA A 33 4.43 -21.30 7.94
C ALA A 33 3.86 -19.89 8.12
N THR A 34 2.58 -19.77 8.50
CA THR A 34 2.00 -18.46 8.82
C THR A 34 2.84 -17.76 9.90
N PRO A 35 3.25 -16.50 9.71
CA PRO A 35 4.05 -15.79 10.70
C PRO A 35 3.27 -15.64 12.02
N ASP A 36 4.00 -15.56 13.13
CA ASP A 36 3.41 -15.23 14.42
C ASP A 36 2.92 -13.77 14.47
N ASP A 37 2.11 -13.44 15.47
CA ASP A 37 1.43 -12.15 15.54
C ASP A 37 2.39 -10.95 15.67
N ASN A 38 3.55 -11.11 16.31
CA ASN A 38 4.57 -10.04 16.41
C ASN A 38 5.23 -9.82 15.03
N THR A 39 5.56 -10.91 14.33
CA THR A 39 6.07 -10.82 12.96
C THR A 39 5.05 -10.18 12.02
N LYS A 40 3.77 -10.53 12.13
CA LYS A 40 2.68 -9.91 11.36
C LYS A 40 2.59 -8.41 11.62
N GLU A 41 2.62 -7.99 12.88
CA GLU A 41 2.56 -6.57 13.25
C GLU A 41 3.70 -5.78 12.59
N ARG A 42 4.93 -6.30 12.61
CA ARG A 42 6.07 -5.68 11.94
C ARG A 42 5.93 -5.61 10.42
N LEU A 43 5.37 -6.65 9.80
CA LEU A 43 5.11 -6.66 8.35
C LEU A 43 4.08 -5.59 7.98
N VAL A 44 3.03 -5.43 8.79
CA VAL A 44 2.00 -4.40 8.62
C VAL A 44 2.63 -3.01 8.72
N GLU A 45 3.41 -2.74 9.75
CA GLU A 45 4.11 -1.45 9.91
C GLU A 45 5.02 -1.13 8.72
N LEU A 46 5.81 -2.11 8.26
CA LEU A 46 6.65 -1.94 7.07
C LEU A 46 5.81 -1.67 5.81
N PHE A 47 4.67 -2.35 5.66
CA PHE A 47 3.81 -2.19 4.49
C PHE A 47 3.13 -0.81 4.49
N MET A 48 2.64 -0.36 5.65
CA MET A 48 2.09 0.99 5.84
C MET A 48 3.15 2.04 5.46
N ASN A 49 4.38 1.90 5.95
CA ASN A 49 5.46 2.84 5.64
C ASN A 49 5.82 2.90 4.15
N LEU A 50 5.62 1.82 3.40
CA LEU A 50 5.92 1.76 1.97
C LEU A 50 4.76 2.23 1.07
N THR A 51 3.52 2.10 1.55
CA THR A 51 2.32 2.31 0.73
C THR A 51 1.47 3.49 1.18
N GLU A 52 1.77 4.06 2.35
CA GLU A 52 1.00 5.12 3.01
C GLU A 52 -0.47 4.74 3.27
N LEU A 53 -0.76 3.43 3.29
CA LEU A 53 -2.06 2.90 3.67
C LEU A 53 -2.20 2.84 5.20
N ASP A 54 -3.45 2.93 5.66
CA ASP A 54 -3.79 2.63 7.04
C ASP A 54 -3.57 1.16 7.39
N LYS A 55 -3.61 0.85 8.69
CA LYS A 55 -3.37 -0.50 9.23
C LYS A 55 -4.29 -1.56 8.61
N LEU A 56 -5.60 -1.33 8.63
CA LEU A 56 -6.60 -2.29 8.16
C LEU A 56 -6.42 -2.70 6.68
N PRO A 57 -6.32 -1.77 5.70
CA PRO A 57 -6.09 -2.15 4.31
C PRO A 57 -4.70 -2.77 4.09
N SER A 58 -3.70 -2.41 4.89
CA SER A 58 -2.36 -3.02 4.85
C SER A 58 -2.41 -4.49 5.31
N GLU A 59 -3.08 -4.77 6.43
CA GLU A 59 -3.33 -6.13 6.94
C GLU A 59 -4.03 -6.98 5.89
N ARG A 60 -5.13 -6.50 5.34
CA ARG A 60 -5.90 -7.22 4.31
C ARG A 60 -5.08 -7.52 3.06
N CYS A 61 -4.22 -6.60 2.64
CA CYS A 61 -3.35 -6.79 1.49
C CYS A 61 -2.31 -7.88 1.75
N LEU A 62 -1.72 -7.89 2.94
CA LEU A 62 -0.78 -8.92 3.38
C LEU A 62 -1.47 -10.29 3.53
N GLU A 63 -2.63 -10.34 4.17
CA GLU A 63 -3.41 -11.57 4.35
C GLU A 63 -3.83 -12.20 3.01
N ALA A 64 -4.30 -11.39 2.06
CA ALA A 64 -4.69 -11.86 0.73
C ALA A 64 -3.51 -12.44 -0.08
N ASN A 65 -2.28 -12.22 0.36
CA ASN A 65 -1.06 -12.68 -0.29
C ASN A 65 -0.20 -13.53 0.66
N ASP A 66 -0.83 -14.23 1.62
CA ASP A 66 -0.19 -15.17 2.54
C ASP A 66 1.00 -14.54 3.31
N TRP A 67 0.86 -13.26 3.68
CA TRP A 67 1.89 -12.48 4.36
C TRP A 67 3.22 -12.35 3.57
N HIS A 68 3.18 -12.60 2.26
CA HIS A 68 4.34 -12.47 1.38
C HIS A 68 4.49 -11.02 0.88
N MET A 69 5.44 -10.30 1.48
CA MET A 69 5.60 -8.85 1.29
C MET A 69 5.69 -8.42 -0.18
N LYS A 70 6.53 -9.09 -0.98
CA LYS A 70 6.65 -8.81 -2.42
C LYS A 70 5.33 -8.99 -3.18
N HIS A 71 4.61 -10.08 -2.96
CA HIS A 71 3.34 -10.33 -3.65
C HIS A 71 2.26 -9.34 -3.22
N ALA A 72 2.21 -8.99 -1.93
CA ALA A 72 1.32 -7.94 -1.44
C ALA A 72 1.61 -6.59 -2.10
N LEU A 73 2.87 -6.20 -2.26
CA LEU A 73 3.26 -4.97 -2.97
C LEU A 73 2.90 -5.03 -4.46
N GLU A 74 3.13 -6.16 -5.13
CA GLU A 74 2.75 -6.37 -6.52
C GLU A 74 1.21 -6.29 -6.70
N TYR A 75 0.46 -6.86 -5.76
CA TYR A 75 -1.00 -6.78 -5.74
C TYR A 75 -1.50 -5.36 -5.51
N PHE A 76 -0.95 -4.64 -4.54
CA PHE A 76 -1.24 -3.24 -4.28
C PHE A 76 -0.98 -2.36 -5.52
N ILE A 77 0.15 -2.54 -6.20
CA ILE A 77 0.46 -1.80 -7.44
C ILE A 77 -0.57 -2.11 -8.55
N LYS A 78 -1.04 -3.35 -8.65
CA LYS A 78 -2.12 -3.71 -9.59
C LYS A 78 -3.41 -2.96 -9.25
N LEU A 79 -3.79 -2.90 -7.98
CA LEU A 79 -4.99 -2.17 -7.54
C LEU A 79 -4.88 -0.67 -7.81
N LEU A 80 -3.71 -0.06 -7.56
CA LEU A 80 -3.42 1.34 -7.92
C LEU A 80 -3.64 1.60 -9.41
N LYS A 81 -3.07 0.74 -10.27
CA LYS A 81 -3.20 0.87 -11.73
C LYS A 81 -4.63 0.72 -12.23
N LEU A 82 -5.43 -0.09 -11.54
CA LEU A 82 -6.84 -0.32 -11.86
C LEU A 82 -7.78 0.71 -11.20
N GLY A 83 -7.27 1.60 -10.35
CA GLY A 83 -8.10 2.53 -9.57
C GLY A 83 -9.01 1.84 -8.55
N ASN A 84 -8.72 0.60 -8.16
CA ASN A 84 -9.60 -0.25 -7.35
C ASN A 84 -9.11 -0.41 -5.89
N LEU A 85 -8.42 0.60 -5.36
CA LEU A 85 -7.95 0.59 -3.96
C LEU A 85 -9.08 0.47 -2.94
N GLN A 86 -10.29 0.93 -3.27
CA GLN A 86 -11.45 0.86 -2.38
C GLN A 86 -11.82 -0.56 -1.96
N SER A 87 -11.46 -1.57 -2.77
CA SER A 87 -11.65 -2.98 -2.42
C SER A 87 -10.92 -3.41 -1.15
N LEU A 88 -9.85 -2.71 -0.74
CA LEU A 88 -9.13 -2.99 0.52
C LEU A 88 -9.77 -2.33 1.75
N MET A 89 -10.63 -1.32 1.55
CA MET A 89 -11.16 -0.47 2.63
C MET A 89 -12.53 -0.92 3.20
N ASN A 90 -13.22 -1.85 2.53
CA ASN A 90 -14.57 -2.33 2.88
C ASN A 90 -14.55 -3.63 3.67
#